data_AF-A0A8D0WD39-F1
#
_entry.id   AF-A0A8D0WD39-F1
#
_cell.length_a   1.000
_cell.length_b   1.000
_cell.length_c   1.000
_cell.angle_alpha   90.00
_cell.angle_beta   90.00
_cell.angle_gamma   90.00
#
_symmetry.space_group_name_H-M   'P 1'
#
loop_
_entity.id
_entity.type
_entity.pdbx_description
1 polymer ?
#
loop_
_entity_poly.entity_id
_entity_poly.type
_entity_poly.pdbx_seq_one_letter_code
_entity_poly.pdbx_strand_id
1 'polypeptide(L)'
;MEPITFTARKHPFPNEASVGFSLQLVGSLRVHSLTTMPMLPWVVAEVRRLSGQSSKKEPGTKQVRLCVSPSGLRCEPEPGKSQQWDPLICSSIFECKPQRVHKLIHNSHDPSYFACLIKDDAANQQSICYVFKADDQTK
;
A
#
# COMPACT_ATOMS: atom_id res chain seq x y z
N MET A 1 52.02 5.47 -17.70
CA MET A 1 50.98 6.14 -16.89
C MET A 1 49.75 5.25 -16.92
N GLU A 2 49.46 4.57 -15.81
CA GLU A 2 48.26 3.74 -15.69
C GLU A 2 47.05 4.61 -15.28
N PRO A 3 45.86 4.39 -15.87
CA PRO A 3 44.68 5.17 -15.56
C PRO A 3 44.18 4.86 -14.14
N ILE A 4 43.79 5.91 -13.42
CA ILE A 4 43.25 5.79 -12.05
C ILE A 4 41.83 5.23 -12.17
N THR A 5 41.67 3.92 -11.97
CA THR A 5 40.36 3.28 -11.92
C THR A 5 39.63 3.74 -10.66
N PHE A 6 38.66 4.63 -10.82
CA PHE A 6 37.78 5.08 -9.74
C PHE A 6 36.82 3.95 -9.38
N THR A 7 37.29 3.00 -8.57
CA THR A 7 36.40 2.05 -7.90
C THR A 7 35.73 2.80 -6.76
N ALA A 8 34.64 3.52 -7.09
CA ALA A 8 33.69 3.93 -6.07
C ALA A 8 33.25 2.63 -5.38
N ARG A 9 33.73 2.40 -4.16
CA ARG A 9 33.14 1.39 -3.28
C ARG A 9 31.67 1.76 -3.24
N LYS A 10 30.80 0.96 -3.88
CA LYS A 10 29.36 1.00 -3.61
C LYS A 10 29.28 0.75 -2.11
N HIS A 11 29.17 1.83 -1.34
CA HIS A 11 28.72 1.73 0.03
C HIS A 11 27.44 0.91 -0.07
N PRO A 12 27.34 -0.26 0.57
CA PRO A 12 26.04 -0.78 0.89
C PRO A 12 25.40 0.36 1.67
N PHE A 13 24.44 1.07 1.05
CA PHE A 13 23.58 1.94 1.82
C PHE A 13 23.11 1.08 2.99
N PRO A 14 23.32 1.51 4.25
CA PRO A 14 22.92 0.71 5.39
C PRO A 14 21.45 0.41 5.17
N ASN A 15 21.15 -0.88 4.97
CA ASN A 15 19.85 -1.50 4.77
C ASN A 15 18.70 -0.49 4.92
N GLU A 16 18.08 -0.06 3.82
CA GLU A 16 16.92 0.85 3.87
C GLU A 16 16.00 0.40 5.00
N ALA A 17 15.96 1.17 6.09
CA ALA A 17 15.14 0.85 7.24
C ALA A 17 13.68 0.90 6.78
N SER A 18 13.16 -0.26 6.39
CA SER A 18 11.80 -0.45 5.92
C SER A 18 11.01 -1.10 7.04
N VAL A 19 9.84 -0.54 7.32
CA VAL A 19 8.92 -1.06 8.33
C VAL A 19 7.76 -1.71 7.60
N GLY A 20 7.53 -2.99 7.88
CA GLY A 20 6.42 -3.75 7.33
C GLY A 20 5.25 -3.81 8.32
N PHE A 21 4.06 -3.46 7.86
CA PHE A 21 2.82 -3.55 8.62
C PHE A 21 1.94 -4.65 8.03
N SER A 22 1.57 -5.65 8.84
CA SER A 22 0.58 -6.66 8.48
C SER A 22 -0.82 -6.04 8.58
N LEU A 23 -1.56 -6.07 7.47
CA LEU A 23 -2.86 -5.40 7.31
C LEU A 23 -3.79 -6.26 6.45
N GLN A 24 -5.06 -5.89 6.40
CA GLN A 24 -6.02 -6.42 5.45
C GLN A 24 -6.35 -5.37 4.38
N LEU A 25 -6.10 -5.68 3.11
CA LEU A 25 -6.53 -4.86 1.98
C LEU A 25 -8.01 -5.13 1.70
N VAL A 26 -8.85 -4.12 1.93
CA VAL A 26 -10.30 -4.18 1.68
C VAL A 26 -10.60 -4.02 0.18
N GLY A 27 -9.82 -3.18 -0.50
CA GLY A 27 -9.90 -2.94 -1.92
C GLY A 27 -9.40 -1.54 -2.30
N SER A 28 -9.71 -1.11 -3.53
CA SER A 28 -9.31 0.18 -4.06
C SER A 28 -10.40 0.83 -4.91
N LEU A 29 -10.51 2.16 -4.88
CA LEU A 29 -11.43 2.94 -5.68
C LEU A 29 -10.74 4.20 -6.23
N ARG A 30 -11.06 4.60 -7.47
CA ARG A 30 -10.64 5.90 -7.99
C ARG A 30 -11.47 7.01 -7.35
N VAL A 31 -10.79 8.01 -6.80
CA VAL A 31 -11.40 9.15 -6.12
C VAL A 31 -10.75 10.46 -6.58
N HIS A 32 -11.36 11.57 -6.20
CA HIS A 32 -10.77 12.89 -6.44
C HIS A 32 -9.59 13.14 -5.47
N SER A 33 -8.56 13.87 -5.90
CA SER A 33 -7.39 14.25 -5.09
C SER A 33 -7.78 14.99 -3.80
N LEU A 34 -8.84 15.80 -3.87
CA LEU A 34 -9.42 16.51 -2.73
C LEU A 34 -10.15 15.60 -1.73
N THR A 35 -9.99 14.27 -1.81
CA THR A 35 -10.59 13.38 -0.84
C THR A 35 -10.08 13.65 0.58
N THR A 36 -11.01 13.73 1.55
CA THR A 36 -10.77 14.13 2.94
C THR A 36 -11.34 13.10 3.92
N MET A 37 -11.00 13.23 5.20
CA MET A 37 -11.43 12.29 6.25
C MET A 37 -12.95 12.11 6.33
N PRO A 38 -13.79 13.17 6.28
CA PRO A 38 -15.24 13.02 6.32
C PRO A 38 -15.84 12.25 5.13
N MET A 39 -15.13 12.19 4.01
CA MET A 39 -15.57 11.44 2.82
C MET A 39 -15.12 9.98 2.86
N LEU A 40 -14.13 9.65 3.69
CA LEU A 40 -13.59 8.30 3.79
C LEU A 40 -14.61 7.25 4.26
N PRO A 41 -15.51 7.49 5.23
CA PRO A 41 -16.55 6.52 5.60
C PRO A 41 -17.37 6.03 4.40
N TRP A 42 -17.73 6.93 3.48
CA TRP A 42 -18.46 6.57 2.25
C TRP A 42 -17.59 5.75 1.29
N VAL A 43 -16.34 6.16 1.08
CA VAL A 43 -15.39 5.42 0.24
C VAL A 43 -15.17 4.00 0.76
N VAL A 44 -15.02 3.83 2.08
CA VAL A 44 -14.87 2.51 2.72
C VAL A 44 -16.11 1.65 2.48
N ALA A 45 -17.32 2.20 2.67
CA ALA A 45 -18.56 1.49 2.41
C ALA A 45 -18.68 1.05 0.95
N GLU A 46 -18.32 1.93 0.01
CA GLU A 46 -18.38 1.64 -1.42
C GLU A 46 -17.35 0.59 -1.85
N VAL A 47 -16.11 0.68 -1.35
CA VAL A 47 -15.08 -0.35 -1.60
C VAL A 47 -15.53 -1.70 -1.06
N ARG A 48 -16.10 -1.76 0.16
CA ARG A 48 -16.66 -3.01 0.72
C ARG A 48 -17.79 -3.57 -0.16
N ARG A 49 -18.69 -2.70 -0.65
CA ARG A 49 -19.79 -3.08 -1.53
C ARG A 49 -19.28 -3.68 -2.85
N LEU A 50 -18.26 -3.07 -3.46
CA LEU A 50 -17.65 -3.55 -4.70
C LEU A 50 -16.89 -4.86 -4.51
N SER A 51 -16.11 -4.98 -3.43
CA SER A 51 -15.40 -6.22 -3.09
C SER A 51 -16.35 -7.37 -2.74
N GLY A 52 -17.51 -7.08 -2.15
CA GLY A 52 -18.56 -8.09 -1.87
C GLY A 52 -19.27 -8.59 -3.14
N GLN A 53 -19.48 -7.72 -4.13
CA GLN A 53 -20.11 -8.10 -5.41
C GLN A 53 -19.21 -8.96 -6.31
N SER A 54 -17.88 -8.87 -6.17
CA SER A 54 -16.95 -9.71 -6.94
C SER A 54 -16.87 -11.15 -6.43
N SER A 55 -17.59 -11.52 -5.37
CA SER A 55 -17.46 -12.84 -4.75
C SER A 55 -18.42 -13.86 -5.36
N LYS A 56 -17.94 -14.55 -6.40
CA LYS A 56 -18.29 -15.95 -6.65
C LYS A 56 -17.12 -16.90 -6.32
N LYS A 57 -15.91 -16.41 -5.98
CA LYS A 57 -14.74 -17.28 -5.74
C LYS A 57 -13.62 -16.81 -4.80
N GLU A 58 -13.67 -15.65 -4.14
CA GLU A 58 -12.61 -15.27 -3.18
C GLU A 58 -13.21 -14.58 -1.94
N PRO A 59 -12.80 -14.96 -0.72
CA PRO A 59 -13.30 -14.37 0.52
C PRO A 59 -12.84 -12.91 0.62
N GLY A 60 -13.72 -12.08 1.17
CA GLY A 60 -13.48 -10.66 1.38
C GLY A 60 -12.20 -10.41 2.18
N THR A 61 -11.51 -9.33 1.83
CA THR A 61 -10.27 -8.82 2.44
C THR A 61 -9.04 -9.72 2.29
N LYS A 62 -7.99 -9.21 1.62
CA LYS A 62 -6.73 -9.94 1.41
C LYS A 62 -5.71 -9.55 2.47
N GLN A 63 -5.07 -10.52 3.11
CA GLN A 63 -3.97 -10.23 4.03
C GLN A 63 -2.74 -9.76 3.25
N VAL A 64 -2.22 -8.60 3.63
CA VAL A 64 -1.13 -7.91 2.92
C VAL A 64 -0.10 -7.39 3.91
N ARG A 65 1.10 -7.17 3.42
CA ARG A 65 2.15 -6.43 4.10
C ARG A 65 2.33 -5.09 3.40
N LEU A 66 2.19 -3.99 4.14
CA LEU A 66 2.54 -2.66 3.69
C LEU A 66 3.93 -2.30 4.20
N CYS A 67 4.90 -2.31 3.29
CA CYS A 67 6.28 -1.92 3.55
C CYS A 67 6.45 -0.42 3.30
N VAL A 68 6.95 0.29 4.30
CA VAL A 68 7.23 1.73 4.24
C VAL A 68 8.73 1.94 4.40
N SER A 69 9.36 2.55 3.40
CA SER A 69 10.78 2.91 3.38
C SER A 69 10.95 4.37 2.98
N PRO A 70 12.15 4.96 3.17
CA PRO A 70 12.48 6.26 2.59
C PRO A 70 12.35 6.31 1.05
N SER A 71 12.48 5.16 0.37
CA SER A 71 12.31 5.05 -1.09
C SER A 71 10.87 4.92 -1.56
N GLY A 72 9.90 4.59 -0.70
CA GLY A 72 8.51 4.45 -1.11
C GLY A 72 7.62 3.61 -0.20
N LEU A 73 6.41 3.38 -0.71
CA LEU A 73 5.51 2.37 -0.19
C LEU A 73 5.38 1.22 -1.18
N ARG A 74 5.47 0.00 -0.64
CA ARG A 74 5.18 -1.24 -1.34
C ARG A 74 4.10 -1.99 -0.59
N CYS A 75 3.06 -2.39 -1.29
CA CYS A 75 2.03 -3.29 -0.76
C CYS A 75 2.20 -4.63 -1.45
N GLU A 76 2.35 -5.70 -0.68
CA GLU A 76 2.52 -7.07 -1.17
C GLU A 76 1.57 -8.03 -0.44
N PRO A 77 1.16 -9.15 -1.05
CA PRO A 77 0.42 -10.18 -0.33
C PRO A 77 1.24 -10.69 0.85
N GLU A 78 0.61 -10.94 2.01
CA GLU A 78 1.36 -11.51 3.12
C GLU A 78 1.69 -12.97 2.81
N PRO A 79 2.98 -13.38 2.84
CA PRO A 79 3.34 -14.78 2.67
C PRO A 79 2.78 -15.55 3.87
N GLY A 80 1.86 -16.47 3.61
CA GLY A 80 1.26 -17.30 4.65
C GLY A 80 2.34 -18.03 5.47
N LYS A 81 2.04 -18.35 6.73
CA LYS A 81 2.99 -18.91 7.73
C LYS A 81 3.74 -20.18 7.31
N SER A 82 3.38 -20.80 6.19
CA SER A 82 3.97 -22.05 5.68
C SER A 82 4.34 -22.01 4.19
N GLN A 83 4.20 -20.87 3.51
CA GLN A 83 4.56 -20.77 2.09
C GLN A 83 6.03 -20.40 1.95
N GLN A 84 6.79 -21.25 1.28
CA GLN A 84 8.11 -20.91 0.75
C GLN A 84 7.97 -19.61 -0.05
N TRP A 85 8.80 -18.62 0.27
CA TRP A 85 8.79 -17.32 -0.42
C TRP A 85 8.96 -17.55 -1.93
N ASP A 86 7.90 -17.31 -2.70
CA ASP A 86 7.90 -17.42 -4.16
C ASP A 86 7.80 -16.00 -4.75
N PRO A 87 8.82 -15.54 -5.50
CA PRO A 87 8.83 -14.20 -6.09
C PRO A 87 7.71 -13.96 -7.10
N LEU A 88 7.13 -15.01 -7.70
CA LEU A 88 5.98 -14.88 -8.60
C LEU A 88 4.68 -14.63 -7.84
N ILE A 89 4.56 -15.20 -6.63
CA ILE A 89 3.38 -15.07 -5.76
C ILE A 89 3.44 -13.82 -4.88
N CYS A 90 4.65 -13.37 -4.52
CA CYS A 90 4.92 -12.15 -3.75
C CYS A 90 5.05 -10.89 -4.63
N SER A 91 4.43 -10.88 -5.81
CA SER A 91 4.40 -9.69 -6.68
C SER A 91 3.69 -8.53 -5.96
N SER A 92 4.28 -7.34 -5.94
CA SER A 92 3.71 -6.18 -5.28
C SER A 92 2.34 -5.81 -5.89
N ILE A 93 1.32 -5.66 -5.06
CA ILE A 93 0.00 -5.13 -5.42
C ILE A 93 0.15 -3.71 -5.97
N PHE A 94 0.99 -2.91 -5.32
CA PHE A 94 1.50 -1.66 -5.87
C PHE A 94 2.85 -1.32 -5.27
N GLU A 95 3.62 -0.54 -6.02
CA GLU A 95 4.80 0.17 -5.54
C GLU A 95 4.69 1.63 -5.98
N CYS A 96 4.95 2.54 -5.05
CA CYS A 96 4.93 3.96 -5.35
C CYS A 96 6.04 4.67 -4.58
N LYS A 97 6.63 5.66 -5.24
CA LYS A 97 7.56 6.56 -4.57
C LYS A 97 6.80 7.48 -3.61
N PRO A 98 7.43 8.02 -2.56
CA PRO A 98 6.76 8.87 -1.58
C PRO A 98 6.08 10.09 -2.21
N GLN A 99 6.64 10.61 -3.31
CA GLN A 99 6.10 11.79 -4.02
C GLN A 99 4.74 11.53 -4.67
N ARG A 100 4.38 10.26 -4.90
CA ARG A 100 3.08 9.87 -5.46
C ARG A 100 2.02 9.64 -4.38
N VAL A 101 2.43 9.51 -3.11
CA VAL A 101 1.48 9.38 -2.00
C VAL A 101 0.88 10.74 -1.75
N HIS A 102 -0.40 10.88 -2.10
CA HIS A 102 -1.11 12.14 -1.92
C HIS A 102 -1.46 12.36 -0.45
N LYS A 103 -2.12 11.38 0.18
CA LYS A 103 -2.57 11.46 1.58
C LYS A 103 -2.69 10.06 2.21
N LEU A 104 -2.44 10.00 3.51
CA LEU A 104 -2.92 8.94 4.38
C LEU A 104 -4.07 9.49 5.22
N ILE A 105 -5.20 8.79 5.24
CA ILE A 105 -6.44 9.26 5.84
C ILE A 105 -6.98 8.16 6.74
N HIS A 106 -7.15 8.40 8.04
CA HIS A 106 -7.86 7.47 8.90
C HIS A 106 -9.38 7.68 8.76
N ASN A 107 -10.15 6.61 8.93
CA ASN A 107 -11.61 6.68 8.89
C ASN A 107 -12.13 7.29 10.19
N SER A 108 -12.94 8.35 10.08
CA SER A 108 -13.48 9.08 11.23
C SER A 108 -14.51 8.29 12.04
N HIS A 109 -15.13 7.26 11.45
CA HIS A 109 -16.13 6.43 12.14
C HIS A 109 -15.51 5.19 12.79
N ASP A 110 -14.42 4.67 12.23
CA ASP A 110 -13.79 3.43 12.65
C ASP A 110 -12.27 3.51 12.39
N PRO A 111 -11.46 3.80 13.41
CA PRO A 111 -10.03 4.05 13.25
C PRO A 111 -9.23 2.80 12.86
N SER A 112 -9.81 1.59 12.94
CA SER A 112 -9.18 0.39 12.41
C SER A 112 -9.07 0.44 10.87
N TYR A 113 -9.83 1.31 10.20
CA TYR A 113 -9.73 1.53 8.76
C TYR A 113 -8.97 2.81 8.43
N PHE A 114 -8.08 2.71 7.45
CA PHE A 114 -7.43 3.88 6.89
C PHE A 114 -7.26 3.71 5.37
N ALA A 115 -6.99 4.82 4.69
CA ALA A 115 -6.77 4.85 3.26
C ALA A 115 -5.44 5.49 2.90
N CYS A 116 -4.84 4.96 1.84
CA CYS A 116 -3.71 5.55 1.13
C CYS A 116 -4.19 6.03 -0.24
N LEU A 117 -4.09 7.34 -0.47
CA LEU A 117 -4.40 7.96 -1.76
C LEU A 117 -3.10 8.09 -2.54
N ILE A 118 -3.02 7.42 -3.68
CA ILE A 118 -1.88 7.48 -4.59
C ILE A 118 -2.31 8.29 -5.81
N LYS A 119 -1.53 9.33 -6.14
CA LYS A 119 -1.79 10.20 -7.27
C LYS A 119 -1.71 9.42 -8.59
N ASP A 120 -2.72 9.59 -9.43
CA ASP A 120 -2.69 9.10 -10.81
C ASP A 120 -1.99 10.17 -11.67
N ASP A 121 -0.91 9.79 -12.36
CA ASP A 121 -0.14 10.73 -13.18
C ASP A 121 -0.83 11.01 -14.53
N ALA A 122 -1.78 10.16 -14.94
CA ALA A 122 -2.44 10.23 -16.25
C ALA A 122 -3.72 11.08 -16.28
N ALA A 123 -4.29 11.43 -15.12
CA ALA A 123 -5.58 12.13 -15.05
C ALA A 123 -5.51 13.31 -14.07
N ASN A 124 -5.78 14.52 -14.58
CA ASN A 124 -5.75 15.74 -13.80
C ASN A 124 -6.79 15.64 -12.65
N GLN A 125 -6.30 15.58 -11.41
CA GLN A 125 -7.05 15.52 -10.15
C GLN A 125 -7.62 14.15 -9.70
N GLN A 126 -7.26 13.03 -10.32
CA GLN A 126 -7.67 11.70 -9.81
C GLN A 126 -6.56 11.03 -8.98
N SER A 127 -6.98 10.19 -8.03
CA SER A 127 -6.11 9.38 -7.19
C SER A 127 -6.74 8.02 -6.96
N ILE A 128 -5.92 6.98 -6.82
CA ILE A 128 -6.38 5.66 -6.41
C ILE A 128 -6.35 5.61 -4.89
N CYS A 129 -7.52 5.39 -4.27
CA CYS A 129 -7.67 5.22 -2.83
C CYS A 129 -7.64 3.73 -2.49
N TYR A 130 -6.56 3.27 -1.88
CA TYR A 130 -6.44 1.93 -1.31
C TYR A 130 -6.95 1.96 0.13
N VAL A 131 -7.91 1.11 0.46
CA VAL A 131 -8.49 1.01 1.81
C VAL A 131 -7.94 -0.21 2.51
N PHE A 132 -7.34 0.03 3.67
CA PHE A 132 -6.79 -0.99 4.56
C PHE A 132 -7.59 -1.07 5.85
N LYS A 133 -7.58 -2.25 6.45
CA LYS A 133 -7.99 -2.48 7.82
C LYS A 133 -6.76 -2.96 8.60
N ALA A 134 -6.43 -2.26 9.67
CA ALA A 134 -5.45 -2.69 10.65
C ALA A 134 -6.10 -3.70 11.61
N ASP A 135 -5.34 -4.71 12.00
CA ASP A 135 -5.71 -5.51 13.16
C ASP A 135 -5.45 -4.70 14.42
N ASP A 136 -6.26 -4.91 15.47
CA ASP A 136 -6.24 -4.17 16.75
C ASP A 136 -4.98 -4.42 17.59
N GLN A 137 -3.86 -4.78 16.97
CA GLN A 137 -2.57 -4.88 17.64
C GLN A 137 -1.96 -3.48 17.77
N THR A 138 -2.48 -2.71 18.73
CA THR A 138 -1.65 -1.71 19.40
C THR A 138 -0.49 -2.44 20.06
N LYS A 139 0.70 -2.35 19.46
CA LYS A 139 1.98 -2.63 20.11
C LYS A 139 2.76 -1.34 20.24
#